data_AF-A0A4Q3R4T1-F1
#
_entry.id   AF-A0A4Q3R4T1-F1
#
_cell.length_a   1.000
_cell.length_b   1.000
_cell.length_c   1.000
_cell.angle_alpha   90.00
_cell.angle_beta   90.00
_cell.angle_gamma   90.00
#
_symmetry.space_group_name_H-M   'P 1'
#
loop_
_entity.id
_entity.type
_entity.pdbx_description
1 polymer ?
#
loop_
_entity_poly.entity_id
_entity_poly.type
_entity_poly.pdbx_seq_one_letter_code
_entity_poly.pdbx_strand_id
1 'polypeptide(L)'
;MSDAIKHECGLAFLRLRKPFAHYQQKYGSVLWGLNKLYLLMEKQHNRGQDGAGVATVKLAVEPGYPFLSRIRSNQTQPIADIFKQIGAEVNELQKFNSEISHYPGLMKGHLSFLGELLLGHLRYGTQGKNDVNFCHPFIKRHTIPARNLALAGNFNLVNTDELFEVVNMDPGVFQKQSDLAAMMEVLHHFLVKADEQNPQALDVISVLKKALPLFDGGFHVG
;
A
#
# COMPACT_ATOMS: atom_id res chain seq x y z
N MET A 1 25.98 9.28 -24.75
CA MET A 1 24.65 8.74 -24.44
C MET A 1 24.57 8.67 -22.93
N SER A 2 23.77 9.53 -22.29
CA SER A 2 23.58 9.47 -20.83
C SER A 2 22.87 8.18 -20.48
N ASP A 3 23.44 7.38 -19.58
CA ASP A 3 22.77 6.19 -19.06
C ASP A 3 21.36 6.54 -18.55
N ALA A 4 20.39 5.69 -18.89
CA ALA A 4 19.01 5.87 -18.44
C ALA A 4 18.93 5.75 -16.92
N ILE A 5 18.24 6.69 -16.28
CA ILE A 5 18.02 6.72 -14.82
C ILE A 5 17.27 5.44 -14.42
N LYS A 6 17.94 4.51 -13.73
CA LYS A 6 17.42 3.19 -13.30
C LYS A 6 16.50 3.26 -12.08
N HIS A 7 15.68 4.30 -11.95
CA HIS A 7 14.76 4.49 -10.82
C HIS A 7 13.29 4.31 -11.22
N GLU A 8 13.03 3.29 -12.01
CA GLU A 8 11.68 2.95 -12.42
C GLU A 8 11.14 1.84 -11.54
N CYS A 9 10.72 2.16 -10.32
CA CYS A 9 9.90 1.25 -9.51
C CYS A 9 8.48 1.12 -10.14
N GLY A 10 7.85 -0.04 -10.03
CA GLY A 10 6.49 -0.30 -10.52
C GLY A 10 5.42 0.10 -9.51
N LEU A 11 4.29 0.65 -9.97
CA LEU A 11 3.15 1.00 -9.11
C LEU A 11 1.84 0.51 -9.73
N ALA A 12 1.01 -0.16 -8.95
CA ALA A 12 -0.31 -0.61 -9.37
C ALA A 12 -1.34 -0.19 -8.31
N PHE A 13 -2.40 0.50 -8.72
CA PHE A 13 -3.50 0.87 -7.84
C PHE A 13 -4.84 0.45 -8.44
N LEU A 14 -5.71 -0.15 -7.64
CA LEU A 14 -7.05 -0.53 -8.03
C LEU A 14 -8.05 -0.10 -6.96
N ARG A 15 -9.16 0.49 -7.41
CA ARG A 15 -10.36 0.71 -6.60
C ARG A 15 -11.54 -0.03 -7.21
N LEU A 16 -12.03 -1.03 -6.49
CA LEU A 16 -13.28 -1.70 -6.81
C LEU A 16 -14.44 -0.74 -6.51
N ARG A 17 -15.27 -0.46 -7.52
CA ARG A 17 -16.40 0.47 -7.42
C ARG A 17 -17.74 -0.22 -7.19
N LYS A 18 -17.74 -1.56 -7.12
CA LYS A 18 -18.91 -2.41 -6.91
C LYS A 18 -18.65 -3.37 -5.74
N PRO A 19 -19.69 -3.93 -5.10
CA PRO A 19 -19.51 -4.94 -4.07
C PRO A 19 -18.88 -6.22 -4.63
N PHE A 20 -18.23 -7.01 -3.76
CA PHE A 20 -17.63 -8.29 -4.16
C PHE A 20 -18.62 -9.28 -4.82
N ALA A 21 -19.89 -9.25 -4.43
CA ALA A 21 -20.95 -10.06 -5.05
C ALA A 21 -21.12 -9.79 -6.56
N HIS A 22 -20.99 -8.53 -6.99
CA HIS A 22 -21.04 -8.19 -8.41
C HIS A 22 -19.87 -8.84 -9.18
N TYR A 23 -18.66 -8.86 -8.61
CA TYR A 23 -17.51 -9.47 -9.26
C TYR A 23 -17.60 -11.00 -9.27
N GLN A 24 -18.12 -11.62 -8.21
CA GLN A 24 -18.42 -13.05 -8.18
C GLN A 24 -19.42 -13.43 -9.27
N GLN A 25 -20.53 -12.70 -9.41
CA GLN A 25 -21.56 -12.99 -10.42
C GLN A 25 -21.07 -12.73 -11.85
N LYS A 26 -20.38 -11.60 -12.08
CA LYS A 26 -19.97 -11.18 -13.42
C LYS A 26 -18.73 -11.91 -13.93
N TYR A 27 -17.78 -12.23 -13.05
CA TYR A 27 -16.48 -12.79 -13.42
C TYR A 27 -16.19 -14.15 -12.79
N GLY A 28 -17.12 -14.73 -12.05
CA GLY A 28 -16.98 -16.04 -11.43
C GLY A 28 -16.04 -16.09 -10.22
N SER A 29 -15.54 -14.95 -9.73
CA SER A 29 -14.58 -14.93 -8.63
C SER A 29 -14.66 -13.67 -7.76
N VAL A 30 -14.76 -13.89 -6.44
CA VAL A 30 -14.63 -12.87 -5.40
C VAL A 30 -13.23 -12.27 -5.36
N LEU A 31 -12.21 -13.05 -5.76
CA LEU A 31 -10.80 -12.65 -5.79
C LEU A 31 -10.42 -11.82 -7.03
N TRP A 32 -11.39 -11.44 -7.85
CA TRP A 32 -11.15 -10.74 -9.12
C TRP A 32 -10.22 -9.52 -8.97
N GLY A 33 -10.39 -8.72 -7.91
CA GLY A 33 -9.53 -7.56 -7.64
C GLY A 33 -8.06 -7.93 -7.40
N LEU A 34 -7.81 -8.98 -6.61
CA LEU A 34 -6.46 -9.50 -6.33
C LEU A 34 -5.84 -10.08 -7.61
N ASN A 35 -6.61 -10.84 -8.40
CA ASN A 35 -6.13 -11.38 -9.67
C ASN A 35 -5.76 -10.26 -10.66
N LYS A 36 -6.51 -9.15 -10.69
CA LYS A 36 -6.18 -7.99 -11.52
C LYS A 36 -4.95 -7.24 -11.00
N LEU A 37 -4.79 -7.12 -9.69
CA LEU A 37 -3.58 -6.54 -9.10
C LEU A 37 -2.35 -7.37 -9.48
N TYR A 38 -2.40 -8.70 -9.33
CA TYR A 38 -1.33 -9.60 -9.75
C TYR A 38 -0.91 -9.34 -11.20
N LEU A 39 -1.87 -9.34 -12.12
CA LEU A 39 -1.59 -9.11 -13.54
C LEU A 39 -1.01 -7.72 -13.83
N LEU A 40 -1.45 -6.68 -13.11
CA LEU A 40 -0.91 -5.32 -13.27
C LEU A 40 0.51 -5.20 -12.72
N MET A 41 0.83 -5.90 -11.64
CA MET A 41 2.19 -6.00 -11.12
C MET A 41 3.08 -6.79 -12.08
N GLU A 42 2.65 -7.95 -12.57
CA GLU A 42 3.41 -8.75 -13.55
C GLU A 42 3.68 -7.98 -14.84
N LYS A 43 2.73 -7.17 -15.33
CA LYS A 43 2.95 -6.27 -16.48
C LYS A 43 4.08 -5.27 -16.28
N GLN A 44 4.38 -4.93 -15.03
CA GLN A 44 5.46 -4.02 -14.65
C GLN A 44 6.67 -4.75 -14.06
N HIS A 45 6.77 -6.08 -14.17
CA HIS A 45 7.82 -6.89 -13.55
C HIS A 45 9.25 -6.40 -13.89
N ASN A 46 9.45 -5.84 -15.09
CA ASN A 46 10.74 -5.29 -15.51
C ASN A 46 11.09 -3.93 -14.86
N ARG A 47 10.17 -3.35 -14.09
CA ARG A 47 10.30 -2.10 -13.31
C ARG A 47 10.57 -2.39 -11.82
N GLY A 48 11.14 -3.55 -11.49
CA GLY A 48 11.52 -3.90 -10.12
C GLY A 48 11.43 -5.39 -9.85
N GLN A 49 12.58 -5.98 -9.52
CA GLN A 49 12.71 -7.42 -9.24
C GLN A 49 13.33 -7.71 -7.86
N ASP A 50 13.84 -6.68 -7.18
CA ASP A 50 14.52 -6.81 -5.88
C ASP A 50 13.54 -6.91 -4.71
N GLY A 51 12.30 -6.50 -4.92
CA GLY A 51 11.25 -6.66 -3.93
C GLY A 51 9.90 -6.19 -4.43
N ALA A 52 8.85 -6.57 -3.71
CA ALA A 52 7.49 -6.15 -3.99
C ALA A 52 6.70 -6.00 -2.69
N GLY A 53 5.55 -5.36 -2.78
CA GLY A 53 4.58 -5.35 -1.69
C GLY A 53 3.19 -5.03 -2.15
N VAL A 54 2.24 -5.46 -1.34
CA VAL A 54 0.81 -5.23 -1.53
C VAL A 54 0.20 -4.71 -0.23
N ALA A 55 -0.61 -3.67 -0.33
CA ALA A 55 -1.51 -3.24 0.73
C ALA A 55 -2.96 -3.26 0.22
N THR A 56 -3.89 -3.61 1.10
CA THR A 56 -5.32 -3.62 0.77
C THR A 56 -6.13 -2.96 1.88
N VAL A 57 -7.21 -2.29 1.48
CA VAL A 57 -8.15 -1.64 2.40
C VAL A 57 -9.55 -2.19 2.14
N LYS A 58 -10.16 -2.74 3.18
CA LYS A 58 -11.58 -3.10 3.24
C LYS A 58 -12.39 -1.85 3.60
N LEU A 59 -13.41 -1.54 2.82
CA LEU A 59 -14.31 -0.42 3.07
C LEU A 59 -15.54 -0.87 3.86
N ALA A 60 -16.18 0.03 4.61
CA ALA A 60 -17.41 -0.26 5.36
C ALA A 60 -17.31 -1.54 6.22
N VAL A 61 -16.23 -1.62 7.00
CA VAL A 61 -16.01 -2.70 7.96
C VAL A 61 -16.59 -2.28 9.30
N GLU A 62 -17.20 -3.22 10.02
CA GLU A 62 -17.68 -2.99 11.38
C GLU A 62 -16.53 -2.60 12.34
N PRO A 63 -16.79 -1.74 13.34
CA PRO A 63 -15.81 -1.42 14.37
C PRO A 63 -15.22 -2.66 15.03
N GLY A 64 -13.91 -2.66 15.26
CA GLY A 64 -13.18 -3.77 15.88
C GLY A 64 -12.60 -4.80 14.90
N TYR A 65 -12.95 -4.76 13.62
CA TYR A 65 -12.38 -5.64 12.61
C TYR A 65 -11.21 -4.99 11.85
N PRO A 66 -10.16 -5.76 11.50
CA PRO A 66 -9.04 -5.25 10.73
C PRO A 66 -9.47 -4.93 9.29
N PHE A 67 -9.09 -3.74 8.82
CA PHE A 67 -9.43 -3.27 7.48
C PHE A 67 -8.23 -2.94 6.60
N LEU A 68 -7.04 -2.71 7.18
CA LEU A 68 -5.79 -2.42 6.45
C LEU A 68 -4.77 -3.56 6.63
N SER A 69 -4.52 -4.28 5.54
CA SER A 69 -3.56 -5.39 5.48
C SER A 69 -2.39 -5.04 4.57
N ARG A 70 -1.19 -5.50 4.93
CA ARG A 70 0.04 -5.33 4.13
C ARG A 70 0.89 -6.59 4.16
N ILE A 71 1.42 -6.96 3.01
CA ILE A 71 2.45 -7.98 2.81
C ILE A 71 3.56 -7.42 1.92
N ARG A 72 4.81 -7.82 2.19
CA ARG A 72 6.00 -7.43 1.42
C ARG A 72 6.93 -8.61 1.29
N SER A 73 7.67 -8.67 0.19
CA SER A 73 8.65 -9.71 -0.05
C SER A 73 9.86 -9.14 -0.77
N ASN A 74 11.05 -9.62 -0.38
CA ASN A 74 12.31 -9.45 -1.10
C ASN A 74 12.91 -10.81 -1.49
N GLN A 75 12.08 -11.85 -1.49
CA GLN A 75 12.47 -13.18 -1.97
C GLN A 75 12.63 -13.18 -3.49
N THR A 76 13.29 -14.22 -4.02
CA THR A 76 13.30 -14.48 -5.46
C THR A 76 11.87 -14.55 -5.99
N GLN A 77 11.58 -13.81 -7.06
CA GLN A 77 10.22 -13.65 -7.61
C GLN A 77 9.23 -13.11 -6.55
N PRO A 78 9.43 -11.88 -6.07
CA PRO A 78 8.70 -11.36 -4.90
C PRO A 78 7.20 -11.19 -5.15
N ILE A 79 6.78 -10.96 -6.41
CA ILE A 79 5.35 -10.94 -6.78
C ILE A 79 4.73 -12.32 -6.55
N ALA A 80 5.35 -13.37 -7.11
CA ALA A 80 4.86 -14.73 -6.98
C ALA A 80 4.80 -15.19 -5.51
N ASP A 81 5.83 -14.84 -4.71
CA ASP A 81 5.85 -15.13 -3.28
C ASP A 81 4.68 -14.48 -2.53
N ILE A 82 4.41 -13.19 -2.77
CA ILE A 82 3.27 -12.48 -2.16
C ILE A 82 1.94 -13.16 -2.50
N PHE A 83 1.70 -13.43 -3.79
CA PHE A 83 0.42 -14.01 -4.21
C PHE A 83 0.27 -15.48 -3.84
N LYS A 84 1.38 -16.21 -3.66
CA LYS A 84 1.38 -17.54 -3.05
C LYS A 84 0.92 -17.48 -1.59
N GLN A 85 1.43 -16.53 -0.80
CA GLN A 85 1.03 -16.36 0.60
C GLN A 85 -0.44 -15.96 0.73
N ILE A 86 -0.92 -15.04 -0.11
CA ILE A 86 -2.35 -14.69 -0.18
C ILE A 86 -3.20 -15.90 -0.58
N GLY A 87 -2.75 -16.68 -1.58
CA GLY A 87 -3.43 -17.90 -2.01
C GLY A 87 -3.46 -18.99 -0.93
N ALA A 88 -2.45 -19.07 -0.08
CA ALA A 88 -2.44 -20.00 1.05
C ALA A 88 -3.55 -19.67 2.06
N GLU A 89 -3.79 -18.39 2.35
CA GLU A 89 -4.90 -17.96 3.23
C GLU A 89 -6.26 -18.41 2.67
N VAL A 90 -6.45 -18.30 1.35
CA VAL A 90 -7.66 -18.77 0.66
C VAL A 90 -7.80 -20.28 0.77
N ASN A 91 -6.72 -21.02 0.49
CA ASN A 91 -6.72 -22.48 0.52
C ASN A 91 -7.01 -23.01 1.92
N GLU A 92 -6.39 -22.44 2.96
CA GLU A 92 -6.68 -22.84 4.34
C GLU A 92 -8.14 -22.59 4.70
N LEU A 93 -8.70 -21.44 4.32
CA LEU A 93 -10.11 -21.14 4.57
C LEU A 93 -11.06 -22.15 3.89
N GLN A 94 -10.73 -22.55 2.65
CA GLN A 94 -11.51 -23.53 1.90
C GLN A 94 -11.45 -24.96 2.47
N LYS A 95 -10.40 -25.32 3.22
CA LYS A 95 -10.33 -26.63 3.90
C LYS A 95 -11.40 -26.76 4.99
N PHE A 96 -11.70 -25.67 5.69
CA PHE A 96 -12.70 -25.65 6.76
C PHE A 96 -14.12 -25.42 6.23
N ASN A 97 -14.26 -24.76 5.07
CA ASN A 97 -15.53 -24.53 4.41
C ASN A 97 -15.35 -24.46 2.89
N SER A 98 -15.61 -25.57 2.19
CA SER A 98 -15.39 -25.69 0.75
C SER A 98 -16.29 -24.77 -0.08
N GLU A 99 -17.47 -24.39 0.43
CA GLU A 99 -18.43 -23.55 -0.28
C GLU A 99 -18.27 -22.05 0.00
N ILE A 100 -17.35 -21.66 0.89
CA ILE A 100 -17.20 -20.27 1.35
C ILE A 100 -16.95 -19.28 0.21
N SER A 101 -16.37 -19.73 -0.90
CA SER A 101 -16.15 -18.93 -2.10
C SER A 101 -17.46 -18.39 -2.73
N HIS A 102 -18.60 -19.04 -2.49
CA HIS A 102 -19.92 -18.58 -2.92
C HIS A 102 -20.52 -17.48 -2.04
N TYR A 103 -19.86 -17.14 -0.92
CA TYR A 103 -20.33 -16.16 0.05
C TYR A 103 -19.35 -14.98 0.18
N PRO A 104 -19.40 -14.00 -0.75
CA PRO A 104 -18.49 -12.85 -0.78
C PRO A 104 -18.34 -12.07 0.53
N GLY A 105 -19.44 -11.92 1.28
CA GLY A 105 -19.41 -11.25 2.59
C GLY A 105 -18.57 -12.01 3.62
N LEU A 106 -18.74 -13.33 3.69
CA LEU A 106 -17.94 -14.19 4.57
C LEU A 106 -16.47 -14.20 4.15
N MET A 107 -16.21 -14.29 2.85
CA MET A 107 -14.85 -14.20 2.31
C MET A 107 -14.17 -12.90 2.72
N LYS A 108 -14.85 -11.75 2.60
CA LYS A 108 -14.30 -10.45 3.01
C LYS A 108 -13.98 -10.40 4.50
N GLY A 109 -14.82 -11.01 5.34
CA GLY A 109 -14.59 -11.08 6.78
C GLY A 109 -13.36 -11.91 7.15
N HIS A 110 -13.12 -13.03 6.47
CA HIS A 110 -12.09 -14.00 6.85
C HIS A 110 -10.75 -13.82 6.12
N LEU A 111 -10.75 -13.26 4.90
CA LEU A 111 -9.51 -13.07 4.15
C LEU A 111 -8.92 -11.69 4.40
N SER A 112 -7.67 -11.65 4.86
CA SER A 112 -6.94 -10.43 5.22
C SER A 112 -6.81 -9.47 4.05
N PHE A 113 -6.56 -9.99 2.85
CA PHE A 113 -6.25 -9.20 1.65
C PHE A 113 -7.44 -8.97 0.70
N LEU A 114 -8.64 -9.45 1.05
CA LEU A 114 -9.84 -9.21 0.24
C LEU A 114 -10.43 -7.82 0.55
N GLY A 115 -9.83 -6.79 -0.05
CA GLY A 115 -10.23 -5.37 0.09
C GLY A 115 -10.63 -4.72 -1.23
N GLU A 116 -11.35 -3.60 -1.14
CA GLU A 116 -11.82 -2.83 -2.30
C GLU A 116 -10.79 -1.84 -2.82
N LEU A 117 -9.86 -1.37 -1.99
CA LEU A 117 -8.68 -0.63 -2.45
C LEU A 117 -7.48 -1.54 -2.39
N LEU A 118 -6.70 -1.58 -3.47
CA LEU A 118 -5.52 -2.41 -3.60
C LEU A 118 -4.37 -1.58 -4.14
N LEU A 119 -3.23 -1.65 -3.46
CA LEU A 119 -2.00 -0.95 -3.82
C LEU A 119 -0.87 -1.98 -3.91
N GLY A 120 -0.25 -2.06 -5.07
CA GLY A 120 0.93 -2.89 -5.35
C GLY A 120 2.12 -2.01 -5.71
N HIS A 121 3.31 -2.40 -5.28
CA HIS A 121 4.55 -1.73 -5.63
C HIS A 121 5.65 -2.74 -5.93
N LEU A 122 6.49 -2.42 -6.92
CA LEU A 122 7.68 -3.17 -7.30
C LEU A 122 8.89 -2.31 -7.05
N ARG A 123 9.85 -2.86 -6.32
CA ARG A 123 11.08 -2.16 -5.95
C ARG A 123 12.20 -2.58 -6.89
N TYR A 124 12.85 -1.58 -7.48
CA TYR A 124 14.18 -1.71 -8.03
C TYR A 124 15.18 -1.18 -6.98
N GLY A 125 15.99 -2.07 -6.43
CA GLY A 125 17.02 -1.75 -5.47
C GLY A 125 18.32 -1.36 -6.18
N THR A 126 18.92 -0.25 -5.80
CA THR A 126 20.34 -0.01 -6.10
C THR A 126 21.20 -0.93 -5.23
N GLN A 127 22.38 -1.32 -5.71
CA GLN A 127 23.22 -2.31 -5.03
C GLN A 127 23.49 -1.92 -3.57
N GLY A 128 23.30 -2.89 -2.65
CA GLY A 128 23.70 -2.77 -1.24
C GLY A 128 22.59 -2.73 -0.18
N LYS A 129 21.30 -2.67 -0.56
CA LYS A 129 20.17 -2.73 0.42
C LYS A 129 19.04 -3.65 -0.05
N ASN A 130 19.28 -4.96 -0.06
CA ASN A 130 18.22 -5.96 -0.21
C ASN A 130 17.55 -6.27 1.13
N ASP A 131 16.80 -5.30 1.66
CA ASP A 131 16.03 -5.45 2.90
C ASP A 131 14.54 -5.18 2.64
N VAL A 132 13.69 -6.11 3.06
CA VAL A 132 12.22 -6.03 2.97
C VAL A 132 11.66 -4.78 3.64
N ASN A 133 12.37 -4.18 4.60
CA ASN A 133 11.98 -2.94 5.26
C ASN A 133 11.87 -1.76 4.30
N PHE A 134 12.68 -1.73 3.23
CA PHE A 134 12.60 -0.72 2.16
C PHE A 134 11.58 -1.04 1.08
N CYS A 135 10.92 -2.21 1.12
CA CYS A 135 9.85 -2.50 0.19
C CYS A 135 8.60 -1.68 0.55
N HIS A 136 7.97 -1.07 -0.44
CA HIS A 136 6.68 -0.40 -0.28
C HIS A 136 5.53 -1.42 -0.44
N PRO A 137 4.31 -1.13 0.04
CA PRO A 137 3.87 0.09 0.73
C PRO A 137 4.37 0.24 2.17
N PHE A 138 4.57 1.47 2.64
CA PHE A 138 4.65 1.78 4.06
C PHE A 138 3.25 2.03 4.60
N ILE A 139 3.05 1.76 5.90
CA ILE A 139 1.74 1.97 6.54
C ILE A 139 1.89 2.62 7.91
N LYS A 140 0.92 3.46 8.27
CA LYS A 140 0.64 3.93 9.63
C LYS A 140 -0.72 3.36 10.04
N ARG A 141 -0.77 2.73 11.21
CA ARG A 141 -1.98 2.17 11.78
C ARG A 141 -2.45 2.97 12.97
N HIS A 142 -3.75 3.15 13.09
CA HIS A 142 -4.36 3.87 14.20
C HIS A 142 -5.76 3.32 14.46
N THR A 143 -6.26 3.44 15.70
CA THR A 143 -7.62 2.99 16.07
C THR A 143 -8.70 3.83 15.39
N ILE A 144 -8.48 5.15 15.29
CA ILE A 144 -9.28 6.06 14.46
C ILE A 144 -9.02 5.80 12.97
N PRO A 145 -10.03 5.36 12.19
CA PRO A 145 -9.84 4.98 10.78
C PRO A 145 -9.23 6.09 9.92
N ALA A 146 -9.63 7.35 10.14
CA ALA A 146 -9.16 8.52 9.38
C ALA A 146 -7.65 8.79 9.49
N ARG A 147 -6.98 8.24 10.53
CA ARG A 147 -5.52 8.40 10.76
C ARG A 147 -4.69 7.26 10.20
N ASN A 148 -5.31 6.27 9.54
CA ASN A 148 -4.57 5.19 8.89
C ASN A 148 -4.10 5.64 7.52
N LEU A 149 -2.87 5.28 7.15
CA LEU A 149 -2.25 5.67 5.89
C LEU A 149 -1.49 4.49 5.30
N ALA A 150 -1.60 4.30 3.99
CA ALA A 150 -0.74 3.42 3.21
C ALA A 150 -0.14 4.23 2.07
N LEU A 151 1.19 4.20 1.93
CA LEU A 151 1.91 5.03 0.97
C LEU A 151 2.91 4.18 0.20
N ALA A 152 2.94 4.36 -1.11
CA ALA A 152 3.93 3.81 -2.01
C ALA A 152 4.12 4.78 -3.17
N GLY A 153 5.31 4.78 -3.74
CA GLY A 153 5.56 5.47 -4.99
C GLY A 153 7.04 5.61 -5.26
N ASN A 154 7.33 6.41 -6.29
CA ASN A 154 8.66 6.56 -6.87
C ASN A 154 9.09 7.99 -6.63
N PHE A 155 10.02 8.16 -5.71
CA PHE A 155 10.38 9.46 -5.19
C PHE A 155 11.90 9.54 -5.05
N ASN A 156 12.43 10.75 -5.22
CA ASN A 156 13.78 11.10 -4.85
C ASN A 156 13.71 12.48 -4.20
N LEU A 157 13.78 12.52 -2.87
CA LEU A 157 13.74 13.76 -2.11
C LEU A 157 15.15 14.23 -1.77
N VAL A 158 15.35 15.55 -1.78
CA VAL A 158 16.64 16.17 -1.41
C VAL A 158 16.61 16.86 -0.06
N ASN A 159 15.44 16.98 0.55
CA ASN A 159 15.20 17.80 1.73
C ASN A 159 14.62 17.03 2.93
N THR A 160 15.00 15.75 3.09
CA THR A 160 14.42 14.86 4.10
C THR A 160 14.67 15.31 5.53
N ASP A 161 15.84 15.90 5.81
CA ASP A 161 16.17 16.44 7.14
C ASP A 161 15.26 17.63 7.49
N GLU A 162 15.03 18.58 6.57
CA GLU A 162 14.11 19.70 6.81
C GLU A 162 12.67 19.22 7.03
N LEU A 163 12.25 18.17 6.34
CA LEU A 163 10.92 17.59 6.53
C LEU A 163 10.69 17.10 7.96
N PHE A 164 11.71 16.49 8.59
CA PHE A 164 11.62 16.04 9.97
C PHE A 164 11.57 17.20 10.97
N GLU A 165 12.32 18.28 10.70
CA GLU A 165 12.26 19.51 11.50
C GLU A 165 10.86 20.15 11.44
N VAL A 166 10.24 20.23 10.26
CA VAL A 166 8.89 20.80 10.09
C VAL A 166 7.83 20.09 10.92
N VAL A 167 7.99 18.79 11.15
CA VAL A 167 7.07 18.00 12.00
C VAL A 167 7.56 17.82 13.44
N ASN A 168 8.67 18.46 13.83
CA ASN A 168 9.32 18.34 15.13
C ASN A 168 9.55 16.88 15.55
N MET A 169 10.09 16.08 14.63
CA MET A 169 10.38 14.67 14.87
C MET A 169 11.89 14.42 14.77
N ASP A 170 12.46 13.71 15.75
CA ASP A 170 13.81 13.16 15.62
C ASP A 170 13.76 11.80 14.89
N PRO A 171 14.30 11.68 13.67
CA PRO A 171 14.18 10.47 12.90
C PRO A 171 15.18 9.40 13.36
N GLY A 172 14.69 8.16 13.47
CA GLY A 172 15.55 7.00 13.69
C GLY A 172 16.44 6.69 12.48
N VAL A 173 17.37 5.73 12.65
CA VAL A 173 18.33 5.33 11.60
C VAL A 173 17.64 4.91 10.30
N PHE A 174 16.51 4.21 10.39
CA PHE A 174 15.76 3.78 9.22
C PHE A 174 15.11 4.97 8.49
N GLN A 175 14.46 5.88 9.22
CA GLN A 175 13.78 7.04 8.67
C GLN A 175 14.74 7.97 7.93
N LYS A 176 15.95 8.17 8.47
CA LYS A 176 17.03 8.94 7.82
C LYS A 176 17.50 8.34 6.49
N GLN A 177 17.21 7.06 6.24
CA GLN A 177 17.63 6.34 5.03
C GLN A 177 16.49 6.12 4.02
N SER A 178 15.31 6.69 4.24
CA SER A 178 14.13 6.43 3.42
C SER A 178 13.29 7.68 3.20
N ASP A 179 13.29 8.19 1.97
CA ASP A 179 12.45 9.29 1.52
C ASP A 179 10.97 9.03 1.78
N LEU A 180 10.51 7.79 1.51
CA LEU A 180 9.13 7.39 1.79
C LEU A 180 8.79 7.48 3.28
N ALA A 181 9.75 7.18 4.18
CA ALA A 181 9.53 7.35 5.60
C ALA A 181 9.35 8.83 5.95
N ALA A 182 10.20 9.73 5.44
CA ALA A 182 10.05 11.16 5.65
C ALA A 182 8.68 11.68 5.13
N MET A 183 8.31 11.32 3.89
CA MET A 183 7.01 11.67 3.32
C MET A 183 5.83 11.16 4.16
N MET A 184 5.92 9.92 4.63
CA MET A 184 4.89 9.30 5.48
C MET A 184 4.70 10.07 6.78
N GLU A 185 5.77 10.50 7.46
CA GLU A 185 5.66 11.24 8.71
C GLU A 185 5.03 12.63 8.49
N VAL A 186 5.44 13.33 7.43
CA VAL A 186 4.86 14.64 7.06
C VAL A 186 3.37 14.52 6.74
N LEU A 187 3.00 13.58 5.87
CA LEU A 187 1.60 13.35 5.51
C LEU A 187 0.78 12.96 6.73
N HIS A 188 1.29 12.05 7.57
CA HIS A 188 0.59 11.60 8.77
C HIS A 188 0.44 12.73 9.80
N HIS A 189 1.42 13.60 9.98
CA HIS A 189 1.32 14.78 10.86
C HIS A 189 0.17 15.71 10.46
N PHE A 190 0.10 16.08 9.19
CA PHE A 190 -0.99 16.94 8.71
C PHE A 190 -2.34 16.21 8.69
N LEU A 191 -2.36 14.90 8.44
CA LEU A 191 -3.55 14.06 8.53
C LEU A 191 -4.14 14.08 9.95
N VAL A 192 -3.29 13.87 10.97
CA VAL A 192 -3.70 13.90 12.38
C VAL A 192 -4.23 15.28 12.76
N LYS A 193 -3.50 16.36 12.42
CA LYS A 193 -3.96 17.73 12.69
C LYS A 193 -5.30 18.04 12.02
N ALA A 194 -5.51 17.57 10.80
CA ALA A 194 -6.76 17.80 10.08
C ALA A 194 -7.94 17.03 10.70
N ASP A 195 -7.71 15.79 11.14
CA ASP A 195 -8.71 15.00 11.88
C ASP A 195 -9.04 15.62 13.25
N GLU A 196 -8.05 16.16 13.97
CA GLU A 196 -8.27 16.87 15.24
C GLU A 196 -9.08 18.17 15.06
N GLN A 197 -8.84 18.89 13.96
CA GLN A 197 -9.59 20.10 13.63
C GLN A 197 -11.02 19.82 13.17
N ASN A 198 -11.23 18.76 12.38
CA ASN A 198 -12.52 18.40 11.82
C ASN A 198 -12.78 16.89 11.95
N PRO A 199 -13.10 16.38 13.16
CA PRO A 199 -13.36 14.97 13.37
C PRO A 199 -14.48 14.47 12.46
N GLN A 200 -14.31 13.29 11.87
CA GLN A 200 -15.26 12.64 10.94
C GLN A 200 -15.50 13.38 9.60
N ALA A 201 -14.95 14.58 9.41
CA ALA A 201 -15.06 15.39 8.21
C ALA A 201 -13.69 15.75 7.63
N LEU A 202 -12.75 14.80 7.68
CA LEU A 202 -11.39 14.95 7.20
C LEU A 202 -11.38 15.32 5.70
N ASP A 203 -10.75 16.44 5.37
CA ASP A 203 -10.45 16.83 3.99
C ASP A 203 -9.01 16.46 3.61
N VAL A 204 -8.85 15.31 2.96
CA VAL A 204 -7.55 14.83 2.46
C VAL A 204 -6.93 15.79 1.44
N ILE A 205 -7.73 16.54 0.67
CA ILE A 205 -7.19 17.49 -0.31
C ILE A 205 -6.48 18.63 0.42
N SER A 206 -7.07 19.15 1.49
CA SER A 206 -6.42 20.15 2.36
C SER A 206 -5.12 19.64 2.97
N VAL A 207 -5.10 18.38 3.42
CA VAL A 207 -3.87 17.74 3.93
C VAL A 207 -2.78 17.70 2.86
N LEU A 208 -3.11 17.24 1.65
CA LEU A 208 -2.17 17.17 0.54
C LEU A 208 -1.66 18.56 0.12
N LYS A 209 -2.55 19.57 0.07
CA LYS A 209 -2.17 20.95 -0.25
C LYS A 209 -1.18 21.56 0.76
N LYS A 210 -1.17 21.09 2.01
CA LYS A 210 -0.20 21.51 3.03
C LYS A 210 1.10 20.72 2.94
N ALA A 211 1.02 19.42 2.72
CA ALA A 211 2.19 18.53 2.73
C ALA A 211 3.02 18.60 1.45
N LEU A 212 2.39 18.54 0.28
CA LEU A 212 3.10 18.41 -1.00
C LEU A 212 4.06 19.57 -1.32
N PRO A 213 3.75 20.85 -1.02
CA PRO A 213 4.68 21.95 -1.26
C PRO A 213 5.97 21.88 -0.44
N LEU A 214 6.00 21.06 0.61
CA LEU A 214 7.18 20.86 1.44
C LEU A 214 8.17 19.87 0.82
N PHE A 215 7.72 19.01 -0.10
CA PHE A 215 8.57 18.00 -0.70
C PHE A 215 9.41 18.62 -1.83
N ASP A 216 10.73 18.55 -1.71
CA ASP A 216 11.65 18.99 -2.75
C ASP A 216 12.34 17.78 -3.39
N GLY A 217 12.30 17.73 -4.72
CA GLY A 217 12.83 16.64 -5.53
C GLY A 217 11.84 16.06 -6.54
N GLY A 218 12.16 14.88 -7.06
CA GLY A 218 11.38 14.21 -8.09
C GLY A 218 10.34 13.29 -7.46
N PHE A 219 9.05 13.63 -7.57
CA PHE A 219 7.95 12.76 -7.15
C PHE A 219 6.73 12.94 -8.05
N HIS A 220 5.88 11.92 -8.10
CA HIS A 220 4.58 12.00 -8.77
C HIS A 220 3.45 11.69 -7.80
N VAL A 221 2.41 12.51 -7.82
CA VAL A 221 1.16 12.32 -7.10
C VAL A 221 0.06 12.17 -8.14
N GLY A 222 -0.61 11.01 -8.14
CA GLY A 222 -1.71 10.67 -9.04
C GLY A 222 -3.05 10.56 -8.34
#